data_AF-A0A1J5C4U3-F1
#
_entry.id   AF-A0A1J5C4U3-F1
#
_cell.length_a   1.000
_cell.length_b   1.000
_cell.length_c   1.000
_cell.angle_alpha   90.00
_cell.angle_beta   90.00
_cell.angle_gamma   90.00
#
_symmetry.space_group_name_H-M   'P 1'
#
loop_
_entity.id
_entity.type
_entity.pdbx_description
1 polymer ?
#
loop_
_entity_poly.entity_id
_entity_poly.type
_entity_poly.pdbx_seq_one_letter_code
_entity_poly.pdbx_strand_id
1 'polypeptide(L)'
;MADLYEAMMEGAVERVRPKMMTVVAIMAGLLPIMWGTGAGSEVMSRIAAPMVGGMISSTVLTLAVIPAIYALVKQWRLGRGLKQAG
;
A
#
# COMPACT_ATOMS: atom_id res chain seq x y z
N MET A 1 -10.96 -17.19 -20.99
CA MET A 1 -10.52 -17.56 -19.63
C MET A 1 -9.09 -17.09 -19.36
N ALA A 2 -8.16 -17.19 -20.34
CA ALA A 2 -6.81 -16.62 -20.22
C ALA A 2 -6.82 -15.08 -20.07
N ASP A 3 -7.62 -14.37 -20.89
CA ASP A 3 -7.72 -12.90 -20.90
C ASP A 3 -8.08 -12.26 -19.54
N LEU A 4 -8.98 -12.87 -18.77
CA LEU A 4 -9.44 -12.27 -17.51
C LEU A 4 -8.34 -12.31 -16.45
N TYR A 5 -7.56 -13.40 -16.43
CA TYR A 5 -6.45 -13.55 -15.48
C TYR A 5 -5.30 -12.62 -15.84
N GLU A 6 -5.04 -12.44 -17.15
CA GLU A 6 -4.04 -11.54 -17.69
C GLU A 6 -4.39 -10.07 -17.40
N ALA A 7 -5.63 -9.64 -17.69
CA ALA A 7 -6.10 -8.29 -17.38
C ALA A 7 -6.13 -7.99 -15.86
N MET A 8 -6.45 -9.00 -15.04
CA MET A 8 -6.44 -8.85 -13.59
C MET A 8 -5.01 -8.77 -13.03
N MET A 9 -4.07 -9.55 -13.60
CA MET A 9 -2.66 -9.43 -13.24
C MET A 9 -2.05 -8.10 -13.70
N GLU A 10 -2.38 -7.65 -14.90
CA GLU A 10 -1.90 -6.38 -15.45
C GLU A 10 -2.38 -5.21 -14.60
N GLY A 11 -3.67 -5.16 -14.26
CA GLY A 11 -4.23 -4.13 -13.38
C GLY A 11 -3.79 -4.21 -11.91
N ALA A 12 -3.42 -5.41 -11.42
CA ALA A 12 -2.83 -5.57 -10.08
C ALA A 12 -1.37 -5.10 -10.05
N VAL A 13 -0.57 -5.49 -11.04
CA VAL A 13 0.84 -5.10 -11.17
C VAL A 13 0.98 -3.60 -11.39
N GLU A 14 0.09 -2.98 -12.17
CA GLU A 14 0.10 -1.55 -12.45
C GLU A 14 -0.06 -0.69 -11.18
N ARG A 15 -0.69 -1.23 -10.13
CA ARG A 15 -0.86 -0.55 -8.83
C ARG A 15 0.22 -0.92 -7.82
N VAL A 16 0.65 -2.18 -7.84
CA VAL A 16 1.69 -2.69 -6.92
C VAL A 16 3.06 -2.12 -7.28
N ARG A 17 3.39 -1.97 -8.57
CA ARG A 17 4.69 -1.43 -9.02
C ARG A 17 4.96 0.00 -8.50
N PRO A 18 4.05 0.98 -8.64
CA PRO A 18 4.22 2.31 -8.06
C PRO A 18 4.31 2.31 -6.53
N LYS A 19 3.57 1.44 -5.86
CA LYS A 19 3.59 1.36 -4.39
C LYS A 19 4.89 0.77 -3.85
N MET A 20 5.42 -0.24 -4.53
CA MET A 20 6.72 -0.81 -4.20
C MET A 20 7.86 0.16 -4.52
N MET A 21 7.75 0.95 -5.60
CA MET A 21 8.74 1.97 -5.94
C MET A 21 8.91 2.99 -4.82
N THR A 22 7.82 3.51 -4.25
CA THR A 22 7.89 4.51 -3.17
C THR A 22 8.44 3.92 -1.88
N VAL A 23 7.98 2.73 -1.50
CA VAL A 23 8.47 2.04 -0.30
C VAL A 23 9.96 1.76 -0.40
N VAL A 24 10.43 1.24 -1.54
CA VAL A 24 11.85 0.94 -1.77
C VAL A 24 12.68 2.22 -1.81
N ALA A 25 12.22 3.28 -2.48
CA ALA A 25 12.93 4.55 -2.55
C ALA A 25 13.12 5.18 -1.16
N ILE A 26 12.07 5.17 -0.32
CA ILE A 26 12.16 5.76 1.02
C ILE A 26 13.01 4.89 1.93
N MET A 27 12.86 3.55 1.87
CA MET A 27 13.76 2.66 2.62
C MET A 27 15.22 2.84 2.22
N ALA A 28 15.53 2.95 0.92
CA ALA A 28 16.88 3.19 0.42
C ALA A 28 17.45 4.54 0.89
N GLY A 29 16.62 5.59 0.98
CA GLY A 29 17.03 6.91 1.49
C GLY A 29 17.22 6.96 3.01
N LEU A 30 16.46 6.16 3.77
CA LEU A 30 16.53 6.13 5.24
C LEU A 30 17.57 5.14 5.77
N LEU A 31 17.90 4.08 5.02
CA LEU A 31 18.89 3.06 5.39
C LEU A 31 20.24 3.65 5.82
N PRO A 32 20.89 4.57 5.06
CA PRO A 32 22.17 5.14 5.47
C PRO A 32 22.06 6.06 6.69
N ILE A 33 20.90 6.70 6.88
CA ILE A 33 20.63 7.54 8.05
C ILE A 33 20.55 6.70 9.32
N MET A 34 19.98 5.49 9.24
CA MET A 34 19.89 4.56 10.37
C MET A 34 21.23 3.93 10.77
N TRP A 35 22.16 3.76 9.82
CA TRP A 35 23.48 3.16 10.07
C TRP A 35 24.61 4.14 10.32
N GLY A 36 24.44 5.44 10.05
CA GLY A 36 25.47 6.42 10.38
C GLY A 36 25.69 6.46 11.90
N THR A 37 26.93 6.31 12.38
CA THR A 37 27.28 6.34 13.82
C THR A 37 27.90 7.68 14.26
N GLY A 38 27.65 8.77 13.51
CA GLY A 38 28.17 10.11 13.80
C GLY A 38 27.34 10.92 14.81
N ALA A 39 27.85 12.08 15.23
CA ALA A 39 27.10 13.01 16.08
C ALA A 39 25.77 13.42 15.42
N GLY A 40 24.66 13.29 16.16
CA GLY A 40 23.29 13.54 15.64
C GLY A 40 22.59 12.32 15.03
N SER A 41 23.29 11.19 14.85
CA SER A 41 22.71 9.91 14.43
C SER A 41 21.58 9.45 15.33
N GLU A 42 21.75 9.59 16.64
CA GLU A 42 20.77 9.12 17.62
C GLU A 42 19.42 9.83 17.45
N VAL A 43 19.44 11.12 17.11
CA VAL A 43 18.23 11.91 16.84
C VAL A 43 17.61 11.49 15.51
N MET A 44 18.42 11.36 14.46
CA MET A 44 17.94 11.00 13.12
C MET A 44 17.35 9.58 13.07
N SER A 45 17.97 8.63 13.76
CA SER A 45 17.48 7.25 13.87
C SER A 45 16.13 7.17 14.60
N ARG A 46 15.94 7.98 15.67
CA ARG A 46 14.66 8.09 16.39
C ARG A 46 13.53 8.66 15.52
N ILE A 47 13.84 9.44 14.49
CA ILE A 47 12.87 9.96 13.53
C ILE A 47 12.64 8.96 12.39
N ALA A 48 13.70 8.35 11.87
CA ALA A 48 13.65 7.42 10.74
C ALA A 48 12.95 6.09 11.08
N ALA A 49 13.22 5.52 12.25
CA ALA A 49 12.66 4.23 12.67
C ALA A 49 11.11 4.18 12.65
N PRO A 50 10.37 5.13 13.28
CA PRO A 50 8.91 5.14 13.20
C PRO A 50 8.38 5.45 11.79
N MET A 51 9.09 6.22 10.97
CA MET A 51 8.68 6.45 9.58
C MET A 51 8.74 5.16 8.74
N VAL A 52 9.80 4.36 8.89
CA VAL A 52 9.94 3.07 8.21
C VAL A 52 8.81 2.12 8.65
N GLY A 53 8.61 1.96 9.97
CA GLY A 53 7.55 1.12 10.51
C GLY A 53 6.15 1.59 10.09
N GLY A 54 5.92 2.90 10.08
CA GLY A 54 4.66 3.52 9.68
C GLY A 54 4.34 3.32 8.20
N MET A 55 5.33 3.43 7.30
CA MET A 55 5.12 3.17 5.88
C MET A 55 4.80 1.71 5.57
N ILE A 56 5.50 0.76 6.21
CA ILE A 56 5.22 -0.67 6.01
C ILE A 56 3.79 -0.96 6.47
N SER A 57 3.45 -0.51 7.69
CA SER A 57 2.12 -0.70 8.26
C SER A 57 1.02 -0.04 7.42
N SER A 58 1.24 1.21 6.97
CA SER A 58 0.31 1.96 6.11
C SER A 58 0.15 1.33 4.72
N THR A 59 1.24 0.78 4.17
CA THR A 59 1.21 0.08 2.89
C THR A 59 0.34 -1.16 2.95
N VAL A 60 0.53 -2.00 3.96
CA VAL A 60 -0.28 -3.19 4.22
C VAL A 60 -1.72 -2.80 4.50
N LEU A 61 -1.93 -1.84 5.41
CA LEU A 61 -3.26 -1.34 5.75
C LEU A 61 -3.98 -0.86 4.50
N THR A 62 -3.35 -0.05 3.67
CA THR A 62 -3.98 0.48 2.45
C THR A 62 -4.22 -0.61 1.41
N LEU A 63 -3.34 -1.60 1.26
CA LEU A 63 -3.56 -2.74 0.36
C LEU A 63 -4.70 -3.64 0.84
N ALA A 64 -5.00 -3.71 2.14
CA ALA A 64 -6.11 -4.50 2.67
C ALA A 64 -7.42 -3.69 2.81
N VAL A 65 -7.34 -2.44 3.25
CA VAL A 65 -8.47 -1.56 3.54
C VAL A 65 -9.13 -1.06 2.26
N ILE A 66 -8.36 -0.65 1.24
CA ILE A 66 -8.95 -0.20 -0.03
C ILE A 66 -9.82 -1.30 -0.67
N PRO A 67 -9.35 -2.56 -0.85
CA PRO A 67 -10.20 -3.60 -1.42
C PRO A 67 -11.35 -3.98 -0.50
N ALA A 68 -11.16 -3.97 0.82
CA ALA A 68 -12.26 -4.23 1.77
C ALA A 68 -13.38 -3.19 1.63
N ILE A 69 -13.04 -1.90 1.59
CA ILE A 69 -14.00 -0.81 1.37
C ILE A 69 -14.64 -0.94 -0.02
N TYR A 70 -13.85 -1.21 -1.06
CA TYR A 70 -14.38 -1.38 -2.42
C TYR A 70 -15.38 -2.54 -2.50
N ALA A 71 -15.06 -3.69 -1.88
CA ALA A 71 -15.95 -4.85 -1.82
C ALA A 71 -17.25 -4.52 -1.08
N LEU A 72 -17.18 -3.84 0.05
CA LEU A 72 -18.33 -3.44 0.85
C LEU A 72 -19.25 -2.48 0.09
N VAL A 73 -18.68 -1.44 -0.54
CA VAL A 73 -19.43 -0.50 -1.38
C VAL A 73 -20.05 -1.20 -2.60
N LYS A 74 -19.31 -2.11 -3.25
CA LYS A 74 -19.81 -2.88 -4.39
C LYS A 74 -20.99 -3.77 -3.98
N GLN A 75 -20.91 -4.47 -2.85
CA GLN A 75 -22.02 -5.27 -2.31
C GLN A 75 -23.24 -4.41 -1.98
N TRP A 76 -23.05 -3.23 -1.37
CA TRP A 76 -24.15 -2.30 -1.08
C TRP A 76 -24.79 -1.73 -2.34
N ARG A 77 -24.03 -1.56 -3.42
CA ARG A 77 -24.56 -1.12 -4.73
C ARG A 77 -25.36 -2.23 -5.42
N LEU A 78 -24.86 -3.46 -5.38
CA LEU A 78 -25.56 -4.65 -5.92
C LEU A 78 -26.88 -4.92 -5.18
N GLY A 79 -26.88 -4.82 -3.84
CA GLY A 79 -28.08 -4.99 -3.03
C GLY A 79 -29.15 -3.90 -3.29
N ARG A 80 -28.75 -2.69 -3.69
CA ARG A 80 -29.69 -1.63 -4.10
C ARG A 80 -30.21 -1.79 -5.53
N GLY A 81 -29.44 -2.41 -6.43
CA GLY A 81 -29.87 -2.70 -7.81
C GLY A 81 -30.99 -3.75 -7.86
N LEU A 82 -30.92 -4.79 -7.02
CA LEU A 82 -31.97 -5.81 -6.89
C LEU A 82 -33.28 -5.25 -6.32
N LYS A 83 -33.24 -4.16 -5.55
CA LYS A 83 -34.42 -3.53 -4.94
C LYS A 83 -35.12 -2.51 -5.85
N GLN A 84 -34.54 -2.17 -7.01
CA GLN A 84 -35.16 -1.31 -8.03
C GLN A 84 -35.71 -2.11 -9.23
N ALA A 85 -35.43 -3.42 -9.29
CA ALA A 85 -35.86 -4.32 -10.37
C ALA A 85 -37.02 -5.25 -9.98
N GLY A 86 -37.63 -5.05 -8.83
CA GLY A 86 -38.87 -5.70 -8.37
C GLY A 86 -39.86 -4.66 -7.92
#